data_AF-A0A3P1B5T8-F1
#
_entry.id   AF-A0A3P1B5T8-F1
#
_cell.length_a   1.000
_cell.length_b   1.000
_cell.length_c   1.000
_cell.angle_alpha   90.00
_cell.angle_beta   90.00
_cell.angle_gamma   90.00
#
_symmetry.space_group_name_H-M   'P 1'
#
loop_
_entity.id
_entity.type
_entity.pdbx_description
1 polymer ?
#
loop_
_entity_poly.entity_id
_entity_poly.type
_entity_poly.pdbx_seq_one_letter_code
_entity_poly.pdbx_strand_id
1 'polypeptide(L)'
;MKNIILTLVCVFLGTSVFAQNNDAEIKTIQTYIQSTSQNEWFDPINKPGTNAKGLAYDLSYYVLADDSVFSIIYTVFDKYTLQKVFYYKQNELIACIVEETDANNANKLLRYADYFFKNGQLINTADENKELPSNLLYAEGVQKLKEVDFTQK
;
A
#
# COMPACT_ATOMS: atom_id res chain seq x y z
N MET A 1 -10.01 43.99 51.57
CA MET A 1 -9.40 44.21 50.23
C MET A 1 -9.20 42.82 49.61
N LYS A 2 -10.10 42.37 48.72
CA LYS A 2 -10.17 42.61 47.25
C LYS A 2 -9.49 41.44 46.50
N ASN A 3 -10.34 40.59 45.89
CA ASN A 3 -10.24 39.66 44.74
C ASN A 3 -8.83 39.39 44.13
N ILE A 4 -8.51 38.18 43.66
CA ILE A 4 -8.95 37.64 42.34
C ILE A 4 -8.67 36.12 42.26
N ILE A 5 -9.64 35.40 41.68
CA ILE A 5 -9.58 34.02 41.18
C ILE A 5 -8.80 34.00 39.86
N LEU A 6 -7.93 33.01 39.61
CA LEU A 6 -7.77 32.49 38.26
C LEU A 6 -7.47 30.99 38.24
N THR A 7 -8.52 30.25 37.93
CA THR A 7 -8.57 28.86 37.52
C THR A 7 -7.78 28.67 36.23
N LEU A 8 -6.82 27.74 36.20
CA LEU A 8 -6.29 27.22 34.94
C LEU A 8 -6.96 25.89 34.63
N VAL A 9 -8.01 25.98 33.80
CA VAL A 9 -8.67 24.84 33.16
C VAL A 9 -7.73 24.32 32.08
N CYS A 10 -7.11 23.17 32.33
CA CYS A 10 -6.48 22.35 31.31
C CYS A 10 -6.99 20.91 31.44
N VAL A 11 -8.23 20.68 31.01
CA VAL A 11 -8.65 19.32 30.63
C VAL A 11 -9.07 19.40 29.17
N PHE A 12 -8.18 18.82 28.37
CA PHE A 12 -8.23 18.66 26.93
C PHE A 12 -9.63 18.38 26.39
N LEU A 13 -10.16 19.35 25.65
CA LEU A 13 -11.12 19.10 24.59
C LEU A 13 -10.38 18.40 23.45
N GLY A 14 -10.63 17.10 23.33
CA GLY A 14 -10.34 16.29 22.15
C GLY A 14 -11.53 15.36 21.96
N THR A 15 -12.64 15.94 21.52
CA THR A 15 -13.87 15.22 21.19
C THR A 15 -13.57 14.07 20.23
N SER A 16 -13.99 12.87 20.62
CA SER A 16 -13.98 11.65 19.82
C SER A 16 -14.78 11.84 18.53
N VAL A 17 -14.08 12.10 17.42
CA VAL A 17 -14.63 12.06 16.05
C VAL A 17 -13.84 11.02 15.26
N PHE A 18 -13.94 9.74 15.63
CA PHE A 18 -13.12 8.66 15.06
C PHE A 18 -13.90 7.62 14.24
N ALA A 19 -15.20 7.82 14.00
CA ALA A 19 -16.02 6.82 13.31
C ALA A 19 -16.37 7.16 11.85
N GLN A 20 -16.33 8.44 11.43
CA GLN A 20 -16.86 8.84 10.11
C GLN A 20 -15.79 9.17 9.07
N ASN A 21 -14.56 9.46 9.48
CA ASN A 21 -13.45 9.79 8.57
C ASN A 21 -12.74 8.55 7.99
N ASN A 22 -13.03 7.35 8.51
CA ASN A 22 -12.29 6.15 8.14
C ASN A 22 -12.49 5.80 6.66
N ASP A 23 -13.72 5.90 6.17
CA ASP A 23 -14.06 5.53 4.80
C ASP A 23 -13.66 6.59 3.77
N ALA A 24 -13.61 7.87 4.17
CA ALA A 24 -13.37 8.97 3.24
C ALA A 24 -11.96 8.97 2.65
N GLU A 25 -10.95 8.73 3.49
CA GLU A 25 -9.54 8.66 3.09
C GLU A 25 -9.28 7.43 2.20
N ILE A 26 -9.76 6.26 2.63
CA ILE A 26 -9.66 5.01 1.85
C ILE A 26 -10.37 5.15 0.51
N LYS A 27 -11.57 5.74 0.48
CA LYS A 27 -12.30 6.01 -0.76
C LYS A 27 -11.54 6.95 -1.68
N THR A 28 -10.82 7.93 -1.14
CA THR A 28 -9.97 8.83 -1.93
C THR A 28 -8.81 8.07 -2.56
N ILE A 29 -8.17 7.17 -1.81
CA ILE A 29 -7.10 6.28 -2.32
C ILE A 29 -7.64 5.38 -3.43
N GLN A 30 -8.77 4.70 -3.20
CA GLN A 30 -9.42 3.83 -4.19
C GLN A 30 -9.80 4.60 -5.46
N THR A 31 -10.37 5.80 -5.31
CA THR A 31 -10.75 6.66 -6.45
C THR A 31 -9.51 7.08 -7.25
N TYR A 32 -8.43 7.46 -6.57
CA TYR A 32 -7.16 7.78 -7.22
C TYR A 32 -6.67 6.58 -8.05
N ILE A 33 -6.53 5.41 -7.44
CA ILE A 33 -6.06 4.19 -8.12
C ILE A 33 -6.94 3.86 -9.33
N GLN A 34 -8.26 3.85 -9.18
CA GLN A 34 -9.18 3.55 -10.29
C GLN A 34 -9.06 4.58 -11.43
N SER A 35 -9.06 5.87 -11.09
CA SER A 35 -8.99 6.94 -12.08
C SER A 35 -7.67 6.93 -12.84
N THR A 36 -6.54 6.75 -12.15
CA THR A 36 -5.22 6.71 -12.79
C THR A 36 -5.10 5.46 -13.67
N SER A 37 -5.52 4.28 -13.19
CA SER A 37 -5.50 3.05 -13.99
C SER A 37 -6.37 3.10 -15.27
N GLN A 38 -7.41 3.93 -15.29
CA GLN A 38 -8.30 4.07 -16.45
C GLN A 38 -7.85 5.12 -17.45
N ASN A 39 -7.13 6.16 -16.99
CA ASN A 39 -6.81 7.33 -17.80
C ASN A 39 -5.35 7.36 -18.29
N GLU A 40 -4.45 6.62 -17.64
CA GLU A 40 -3.04 6.58 -18.00
C GLU A 40 -2.73 5.43 -18.96
N TRP A 41 -1.81 5.67 -19.88
CA TRP A 41 -1.20 4.62 -20.68
C TRP A 41 0.12 4.20 -20.05
N PHE A 42 0.23 2.95 -19.61
CA PHE A 42 1.44 2.43 -19.00
C PHE A 42 2.23 1.55 -19.97
N ASP A 43 3.54 1.79 -20.05
CA ASP A 43 4.51 0.83 -20.58
C ASP A 43 5.37 0.32 -19.43
N PRO A 44 5.09 -0.88 -18.88
CA PRO A 44 5.69 -1.33 -17.65
C PRO A 44 7.15 -1.74 -17.85
N ILE A 45 8.02 -1.28 -16.94
CA ILE A 45 9.42 -1.71 -16.89
C ILE A 45 9.47 -3.04 -16.14
N ASN A 46 9.84 -4.12 -16.83
CA ASN A 46 9.86 -5.48 -16.27
C ASN A 46 11.27 -5.90 -15.86
N LYS A 47 11.40 -6.45 -14.65
CA LYS A 47 12.67 -6.86 -14.05
C LYS A 47 12.51 -8.20 -13.30
N PRO A 48 12.71 -9.33 -13.99
CA PRO A 48 12.75 -10.63 -13.32
C PRO A 48 14.00 -10.74 -12.43
N GLY A 49 13.98 -11.65 -11.47
CA GLY A 49 15.14 -11.90 -10.63
C GLY A 49 14.98 -13.09 -9.69
N THR A 50 15.89 -13.15 -8.72
CA THR A 50 15.89 -14.18 -7.68
C THR A 50 16.17 -13.53 -6.34
N ASN A 51 15.32 -13.79 -5.35
CA ASN A 51 15.47 -13.18 -4.03
C ASN A 51 16.56 -13.90 -3.19
N ALA A 52 16.86 -13.38 -2.01
CA ALA A 52 17.89 -13.94 -1.12
C ALA A 52 17.65 -15.39 -0.69
N LYS A 53 16.42 -15.91 -0.85
CA LYS A 53 16.05 -17.30 -0.56
C LYS A 53 16.16 -18.21 -1.78
N GLY A 54 16.61 -17.71 -2.93
CA GLY A 54 16.70 -18.47 -4.17
C GLY A 54 15.37 -18.61 -4.93
N LEU A 55 14.32 -17.87 -4.52
CA LEU A 55 13.03 -17.91 -5.19
C LEU A 55 13.00 -16.94 -6.37
N ALA A 56 12.48 -17.41 -7.50
CA ALA A 56 12.24 -16.57 -8.66
C ALA A 56 11.18 -15.51 -8.34
N TYR A 57 11.34 -14.32 -8.92
CA TYR A 57 10.33 -13.30 -8.88
C TYR A 57 10.25 -12.53 -10.19
N ASP A 58 9.08 -11.99 -10.46
CA ASP A 58 8.85 -10.95 -11.46
C ASP A 58 8.52 -9.63 -10.78
N LEU A 59 9.01 -8.54 -11.36
CA LEU A 59 8.75 -7.20 -10.87
C LEU A 59 8.43 -6.28 -12.05
N SER A 60 7.32 -5.56 -11.97
CA SER A 60 6.86 -4.63 -13.01
C SER A 60 6.62 -3.25 -12.40
N TYR A 61 7.26 -2.23 -12.94
CA TYR A 61 7.08 -0.84 -12.53
C TYR A 61 6.16 -0.12 -13.51
N TYR A 62 5.06 0.46 -12.99
CA TYR A 62 4.13 1.29 -13.75
C TYR A 62 4.44 2.74 -13.41
N VAL A 63 5.01 3.46 -14.38
CA VAL A 63 5.51 4.83 -14.21
C VAL A 63 4.61 5.79 -14.97
N LEU A 64 4.30 6.93 -14.36
CA LEU A 64 3.51 8.01 -14.95
C LEU A 64 4.36 8.84 -15.92
N ALA A 65 3.69 9.72 -16.66
CA ALA A 65 4.32 10.63 -17.61
C ALA A 65 5.31 11.63 -16.96
N ASP A 66 5.15 11.89 -15.66
CA ASP A 66 6.03 12.76 -14.87
C ASP A 66 7.20 11.99 -14.19
N ASP A 67 7.47 10.77 -14.65
CA ASP A 67 8.48 9.86 -14.11
C ASP A 67 8.24 9.41 -12.66
N SER A 68 7.08 9.71 -12.07
CA SER A 68 6.73 9.16 -10.76
C SER A 68 6.19 7.72 -10.89
N VAL A 69 6.51 6.87 -9.92
CA VAL A 69 5.97 5.50 -9.88
C VAL A 69 4.52 5.56 -9.43
N PHE A 70 3.61 4.99 -10.22
CA PHE A 70 2.21 4.79 -9.83
C PHE A 70 2.04 3.48 -9.07
N SER A 71 2.58 2.39 -9.61
CA SER A 71 2.50 1.09 -8.94
C SER A 71 3.69 0.18 -9.23
N ILE A 72 3.90 -0.77 -8.32
CA ILE A 72 4.87 -1.85 -8.48
C ILE A 72 4.12 -3.16 -8.26
N ILE A 73 4.16 -4.04 -9.25
CA ILE A 73 3.70 -5.42 -9.12
C ILE A 73 4.94 -6.28 -8.82
N TYR A 74 4.91 -6.99 -7.70
CA TYR A 74 5.98 -7.89 -7.27
C TYR A 74 5.41 -9.29 -7.03
N THR A 75 5.80 -10.25 -7.85
CA THR A 75 5.28 -11.61 -7.83
C THR A 75 6.40 -12.58 -7.50
N VAL A 76 6.27 -13.34 -6.41
CA VAL A 76 7.23 -14.36 -6.01
C VAL A 76 6.66 -15.74 -6.31
N PHE A 77 7.47 -16.59 -6.95
CA PHE A 77 7.12 -17.95 -7.31
C PHE A 77 7.78 -18.96 -6.36
N ASP A 78 6.95 -19.67 -5.59
CA ASP A 78 7.35 -20.76 -4.68
C ASP A 78 6.27 -21.87 -4.75
N LYS A 79 6.02 -22.60 -3.66
CA LYS A 79 4.86 -23.49 -3.50
C LYS A 79 3.50 -22.80 -3.72
N TYR A 80 3.46 -21.47 -3.60
CA TYR A 80 2.34 -20.61 -3.93
C TYR A 80 2.88 -19.45 -4.78
N THR A 81 2.01 -18.84 -5.59
CA THR A 81 2.31 -17.59 -6.27
C THR A 81 1.83 -16.46 -5.37
N LEU A 82 2.76 -15.64 -4.87
CA LEU A 82 2.47 -14.49 -4.02
C LEU A 82 2.68 -13.20 -4.81
N GLN A 83 1.58 -12.55 -5.19
CA GLN A 83 1.58 -11.26 -5.86
C GLN A 83 1.29 -10.14 -4.84
N LYS A 84 2.10 -9.10 -4.87
CA LYS A 84 1.89 -7.86 -4.12
C LYS A 84 1.86 -6.70 -5.10
N VAL A 85 0.82 -5.88 -5.01
CA VAL A 85 0.70 -4.65 -5.79
C VAL A 85 0.82 -3.48 -4.83
N PHE A 86 1.90 -2.72 -4.95
CA PHE A 86 2.14 -1.51 -4.18
C PHE A 86 1.71 -0.30 -5.00
N TYR A 87 0.88 0.58 -4.44
CA TYR A 87 0.46 1.82 -5.08
C TYR A 87 1.09 3.02 -4.39
N TYR A 88 1.48 4.00 -5.18
CA TYR A 88 2.18 5.18 -4.72
C TYR A 88 1.50 6.45 -5.22
N LYS A 89 1.66 7.51 -4.43
CA LYS A 89 1.30 8.88 -4.82
C LYS A 89 2.30 9.82 -4.17
N GLN A 90 2.86 10.75 -4.93
CA GLN A 90 3.87 11.70 -4.43
C GLN A 90 5.07 10.99 -3.76
N ASN A 91 5.51 9.86 -4.32
CA ASN A 91 6.58 8.99 -3.79
C ASN A 91 6.31 8.40 -2.40
N GLU A 92 5.04 8.36 -1.96
CA GLU A 92 4.62 7.71 -0.74
C GLU A 92 3.73 6.49 -1.04
N LEU A 93 3.92 5.42 -0.28
CA LEU A 93 3.09 4.21 -0.39
C LEU A 93 1.70 4.51 0.17
N ILE A 94 0.66 4.37 -0.66
CA ILE A 94 -0.73 4.66 -0.28
C ILE A 94 -1.60 3.41 -0.15
N ALA A 95 -1.23 2.30 -0.80
CA ALA A 95 -1.95 1.04 -0.68
C ALA A 95 -1.05 -0.16 -1.02
N CYS A 96 -1.41 -1.32 -0.50
CA CYS A 96 -0.84 -2.60 -0.87
C CYS A 96 -1.96 -3.63 -1.01
N ILE A 97 -2.06 -4.26 -2.17
CA ILE A 97 -2.96 -5.40 -2.40
C ILE A 97 -2.10 -6.65 -2.42
N VAL A 98 -2.52 -7.69 -1.70
CA VAL A 98 -1.83 -8.96 -1.68
C VAL A 98 -2.76 -10.07 -2.13
N GLU A 99 -2.28 -10.87 -3.08
CA GLU A 99 -2.96 -12.04 -3.61
C GLU A 99 -2.02 -13.25 -3.52
N GLU A 100 -2.51 -14.33 -2.91
CA GLU A 100 -1.80 -15.62 -2.85
C GLU A 100 -2.65 -16.67 -3.55
N THR A 101 -2.10 -17.29 -4.61
CA THR A 101 -2.76 -18.34 -5.38
C THR A 101 -1.97 -19.64 -5.35
N ASP A 102 -2.65 -20.76 -5.60
CA ASP A 102 -2.01 -22.06 -5.73
C ASP A 102 -1.08 -22.07 -6.96
N ALA A 103 0.19 -22.45 -6.79
CA ALA A 103 1.18 -22.42 -7.87
C ALA A 103 0.82 -23.33 -9.06
N ASN A 104 -0.02 -24.35 -8.84
CA ASN A 104 -0.47 -25.27 -9.89
C ASN A 104 -1.88 -24.94 -10.43
N ASN A 105 -2.57 -23.96 -9.83
CA ASN A 105 -3.90 -23.55 -10.26
C ASN A 105 -4.12 -22.07 -9.91
N ALA A 106 -3.80 -21.19 -10.85
CA ALA A 106 -3.97 -19.74 -10.69
C ALA A 106 -5.42 -19.30 -10.37
N ASN A 107 -6.42 -20.12 -10.72
CA ASN A 107 -7.83 -19.82 -10.39
C ASN A 107 -8.19 -20.10 -8.93
N LYS A 108 -7.28 -20.75 -8.17
CA LYS A 108 -7.50 -21.07 -6.77
C LYS A 108 -6.84 -20.04 -5.88
N LEU A 109 -7.63 -19.04 -5.49
CA LEU A 109 -7.27 -18.02 -4.51
C LEU A 109 -7.15 -18.63 -3.11
N LEU A 110 -6.00 -18.47 -2.48
CA LEU A 110 -5.72 -18.94 -1.12
C LEU A 110 -5.89 -17.80 -0.12
N ARG A 111 -5.39 -16.61 -0.46
CA ARG A 111 -5.49 -15.41 0.38
C ARG A 111 -5.61 -14.16 -0.48
N TYR A 112 -6.37 -13.20 0.03
CA TYR A 112 -6.50 -11.87 -0.54
C TYR A 112 -6.58 -10.86 0.62
N ALA A 113 -5.90 -9.73 0.48
CA ALA A 113 -5.97 -8.66 1.47
C ALA A 113 -5.66 -7.30 0.84
N ASP A 114 -6.48 -6.31 1.18
CA ASP A 114 -6.28 -4.92 0.81
C ASP A 114 -5.79 -4.12 2.02
N TYR A 115 -4.69 -3.43 1.85
CA TYR A 115 -4.12 -2.53 2.84
C TYR A 115 -4.12 -1.10 2.29
N PHE A 116 -4.59 -0.16 3.11
CA PHE A 116 -4.62 1.26 2.78
C PHE A 116 -3.81 2.05 3.78
N PHE A 117 -3.05 3.03 3.32
CA PHE A 117 -2.27 3.88 4.20
C PHE A 117 -3.17 4.88 4.92
N LYS A 118 -3.01 4.94 6.24
CA LYS A 118 -3.76 5.83 7.11
C LYS A 118 -3.06 5.98 8.45
N ASN A 119 -3.03 7.20 8.99
CA ASN A 119 -2.44 7.51 10.29
C ASN A 119 -1.00 6.95 10.46
N GLY A 120 -0.20 6.98 9.38
CA GLY A 120 1.18 6.52 9.40
C GLY A 120 1.37 5.00 9.24
N GLN A 121 0.30 4.24 8.98
CA GLN A 121 0.35 2.78 8.90
C GLN A 121 -0.52 2.23 7.77
N LEU A 122 -0.18 1.04 7.27
CA LEU A 122 -1.07 0.26 6.41
C LEU A 122 -2.11 -0.44 7.28
N ILE A 123 -3.38 -0.13 7.05
CA ILE A 123 -4.52 -0.77 7.72
C ILE A 123 -5.26 -1.70 6.75
N ASN A 124 -5.64 -2.88 7.22
CA ASN A 124 -6.55 -3.77 6.50
C ASN A 124 -7.98 -3.42 6.93
N THR A 125 -8.86 -3.17 5.96
CA THR A 125 -10.25 -2.77 6.21
C THR A 125 -11.22 -3.95 6.25
N ALA A 126 -10.76 -5.15 5.91
CA ALA A 126 -11.55 -6.37 6.01
C ALA A 126 -11.45 -6.96 7.42
N ASP A 127 -12.59 -7.33 8.00
CA ASP A 127 -12.69 -8.04 9.28
C ASP A 127 -12.17 -9.50 9.21
N GLU A 128 -11.66 -9.95 8.05
CA GLU A 128 -11.24 -11.33 7.84
C GLU A 128 -9.77 -11.59 8.20
N ASN A 129 -9.59 -12.45 9.20
CA ASN A 129 -8.35 -12.99 9.73
C ASN A 129 -7.44 -13.69 8.70
N LYS A 130 -6.79 -12.92 7.81
CA LYS A 130 -5.60 -13.36 7.08
C LYS A 130 -4.55 -12.24 7.06
N GLU A 131 -4.31 -11.61 8.21
CA GLU A 131 -3.30 -10.58 8.36
C GLU A 131 -1.93 -11.08 7.86
N LEU A 132 -1.47 -10.47 6.77
CA LEU A 132 -0.05 -10.31 6.53
C LEU A 132 0.43 -9.14 7.39
N PRO A 133 1.65 -9.20 7.96
CA PRO A 133 2.15 -8.13 8.80
C PRO A 133 2.27 -6.82 8.01
N SER A 134 1.39 -5.86 8.29
CA SER A 134 1.27 -4.61 7.51
C SER A 134 2.54 -3.77 7.55
N ASN A 135 3.29 -3.82 8.67
CA ASN A 135 4.60 -3.21 8.81
C ASN A 135 5.64 -3.80 7.84
N LEU A 136 5.61 -5.11 7.62
CA LEU A 136 6.52 -5.76 6.67
C LEU A 136 6.14 -5.41 5.23
N LEU A 137 4.84 -5.35 4.91
CA LEU A 137 4.37 -4.91 3.60
C LEU A 137 4.77 -3.45 3.32
N TYR A 138 4.62 -2.57 4.32
CA TYR A 138 5.04 -1.18 4.20
C TYR A 138 6.55 -1.07 3.95
N ALA A 139 7.37 -1.76 4.75
CA ALA A 139 8.82 -1.75 4.59
C ALA A 139 9.26 -2.27 3.22
N GLU A 140 8.64 -3.36 2.74
CA GLU A 140 8.93 -3.93 1.43
C GLU A 140 8.52 -2.98 0.29
N GLY A 141 7.34 -2.37 0.36
CA GLY A 141 6.90 -1.38 -0.62
C GLY A 141 7.82 -0.15 -0.69
N VAL A 142 8.27 0.36 0.47
CA VAL A 142 9.25 1.45 0.51
C VAL A 142 10.60 1.02 -0.04
N GLN A 143 11.03 -0.22 0.23
CA GLN A 143 12.27 -0.75 -0.32
C GLN A 143 12.18 -0.87 -1.85
N LYS A 144 11.10 -1.44 -2.39
CA LYS A 144 10.92 -1.61 -3.84
C LYS A 144 10.89 -0.30 -4.59
N LEU A 145 10.33 0.75 -4.01
CA LEU A 145 10.36 2.09 -4.59
C LEU A 145 11.79 2.63 -4.74
N LYS A 146 12.71 2.31 -3.81
CA LYS A 146 14.11 2.73 -3.87
C LYS A 146 14.94 1.95 -4.89
N GLU A 147 14.47 0.78 -5.31
CA GLU A 147 15.15 -0.09 -6.29
C GLU A 147 14.85 0.34 -7.74
N VAL A 148 13.94 1.29 -7.95
CA VAL A 148 13.57 1.81 -9.27
C VAL A 148 14.76 2.57 -9.86
N ASP A 149 15.15 2.21 -11.07
CA ASP A 149 16.16 2.90 -11.85
C ASP A 149 15.52 3.44 -13.14
N PHE A 150 15.28 4.75 -13.17
CA PHE A 150 14.65 5.43 -14.30
C PHE A 150 15.57 5.60 -15.51
N THR A 151 16.85 5.22 -15.41
CA THR A 151 17.80 5.32 -16.53
C THR A 151 17.60 4.26 -17.61
N GLN A 152 16.67 3.31 -17.41
CA GLN A 152 16.36 2.21 -18.33
C GLN A 152 15.10 2.45 -19.19
N LYS A 153 14.59 3.69 -19.27
CA LYS A 153 13.53 4.09 -20.20
C LYS A 153 14.05 4.32 -21.62
#